data_AF-A0A4U3AR57-F1
#
_entry.id   AF-A0A4U3AR57-F1
#
_cell.length_a   1.000
_cell.length_b   1.000
_cell.length_c   1.000
_cell.angle_alpha   90.00
_cell.angle_beta   90.00
_cell.angle_gamma   90.00
#
_symmetry.space_group_name_H-M   'P 1'
#
loop_
_entity.id
_entity.type
_entity.pdbx_description
1 polymer ?
#
loop_
_entity_poly.entity_id
_entity_poly.type
_entity_poly.pdbx_seq_one_letter_code
_entity_poly.pdbx_strand_id
1 'polypeptide(L)'
;YFVHLRAEALYKMNKLVDLQQLLKEEKSLKESLYHNLEKNPDGKKVHLPIVPIVQKDNYCVPTSLEMMLQLWGEKRTQDEIAEFIFDMTGSKFSDTVSYLEELGYEYRYFKGNEENYKRLLDEGIPVLLSIDIEHASHVQVLSGYDDTLQVFYVQDPNFIEPVIVEYSKLQEKYRYTGCLAITFVPKEKKEQLAFLNEEENHYFKSIFSLTDHLDEHNNSP
;
A
#
# COMPACT_ATOMS: atom_id res chain seq x y z
N TYR A 1 18.55 -20.71 -2.32
CA TYR A 1 18.94 -19.34 -1.93
C TYR A 1 19.72 -18.62 -3.04
N PHE A 2 20.98 -19.00 -3.35
CA PHE A 2 21.79 -18.34 -4.39
C PHE A 2 21.13 -18.23 -5.79
N VAL A 3 20.38 -19.25 -6.20
CA VAL A 3 19.68 -19.26 -7.49
C VAL A 3 18.60 -18.17 -7.57
N HIS A 4 17.89 -17.87 -6.48
CA HIS A 4 16.89 -16.80 -6.45
C HIS A 4 17.53 -15.41 -6.51
N LEU A 5 18.65 -15.20 -5.80
CA LEU A 5 19.41 -13.95 -5.88
C LEU A 5 19.97 -13.73 -7.30
N ARG A 6 20.41 -14.81 -7.97
CA ARG A 6 20.84 -14.75 -9.36
C ARG A 6 19.68 -14.34 -10.27
N ALA A 7 18.50 -14.94 -10.09
CA ALA A 7 17.31 -14.60 -10.86
C ALA A 7 16.92 -13.12 -10.67
N GLU A 8 16.94 -12.65 -9.43
CA GLU A 8 16.69 -11.24 -9.09
C GLU A 8 17.71 -10.29 -9.70
N ALA A 9 19.00 -10.61 -9.63
CA ALA A 9 20.05 -9.80 -10.24
C ALA A 9 19.87 -9.72 -11.76
N LEU A 10 19.58 -10.84 -12.42
CA LEU A 10 19.33 -10.86 -13.87
C LEU A 10 18.10 -10.02 -14.23
N TYR A 11 17.04 -10.08 -13.42
CA TYR A 11 15.85 -9.27 -13.61
C TYR A 11 16.14 -7.78 -13.47
N LYS A 12 16.81 -7.37 -12.38
CA LYS A 12 17.20 -5.97 -12.12
C LYS A 12 18.15 -5.41 -13.17
N MET A 13 18.99 -6.25 -13.77
CA MET A 13 19.90 -5.88 -14.87
C MET A 13 19.23 -5.91 -16.25
N ASN A 14 17.92 -6.18 -16.32
CA ASN A 14 17.17 -6.35 -17.56
C ASN A 14 17.74 -7.43 -18.51
N LYS A 15 18.39 -8.46 -17.94
CA LYS A 15 18.95 -9.60 -18.69
C LYS A 15 17.90 -10.71 -18.85
N LEU A 16 16.81 -10.39 -19.53
CA LEU A 16 15.63 -11.28 -19.62
C LEU A 16 15.93 -12.61 -20.31
N VAL A 17 16.81 -12.62 -21.33
CA VAL A 17 17.22 -13.85 -22.03
C VAL A 17 17.95 -14.81 -21.10
N ASP A 18 18.92 -14.29 -20.33
CA ASP A 18 19.67 -15.09 -19.35
C ASP A 18 18.75 -15.59 -18.23
N LEU A 19 17.79 -14.78 -17.81
CA LEU A 19 16.81 -15.14 -16.79
C LEU A 19 15.86 -16.25 -17.26
N GLN A 20 15.37 -16.17 -18.51
CA GLN A 20 14.57 -17.22 -19.13
C GLN A 20 15.36 -18.53 -19.24
N GLN A 21 16.63 -18.47 -19.60
CA GLN A 21 17.49 -19.64 -19.63
C GLN A 21 17.63 -20.27 -18.22
N LEU A 22 17.88 -19.44 -17.21
CA LEU A 22 17.98 -19.89 -15.83
C LEU A 22 16.68 -20.57 -15.34
N LEU A 23 15.50 -20.03 -15.69
CA LEU A 23 14.21 -20.62 -15.33
C LEU A 23 13.97 -21.99 -15.97
N LYS A 24 14.49 -22.22 -17.18
CA LYS A 24 14.38 -23.52 -17.86
C LYS A 24 15.28 -24.57 -17.22
N GLU A 25 16.46 -24.17 -16.76
CA GLU A 25 17.46 -25.05 -16.14
C GLU A 25 17.11 -25.38 -14.68
N GLU A 26 16.62 -24.41 -13.93
CA GLU A 26 16.46 -24.49 -12.48
C GLU A 26 15.00 -24.75 -12.07
N LYS A 27 14.67 -26.02 -11.80
CA LYS A 27 13.33 -26.41 -11.32
C LYS A 27 12.89 -25.67 -10.05
N SER A 28 13.84 -25.27 -9.22
CA SER A 28 13.58 -24.52 -7.97
C SER A 28 12.94 -23.14 -8.20
N LEU A 29 13.06 -22.59 -9.41
CA LEU A 29 12.48 -21.29 -9.75
C LEU A 29 11.08 -21.37 -10.35
N LYS A 30 10.52 -22.57 -10.57
CA LYS A 30 9.18 -22.72 -11.18
C LYS A 30 8.07 -22.03 -10.40
N GLU A 31 8.14 -22.08 -9.08
CA GLU A 31 7.19 -21.42 -8.18
C GLU A 31 7.67 -20.03 -7.73
N SER A 32 8.73 -19.50 -8.36
CA SER A 32 9.23 -18.16 -8.05
C SER A 32 8.42 -17.09 -8.76
N LEU A 33 8.58 -15.84 -8.33
CA LEU A 33 7.94 -14.65 -8.91
C LEU A 33 8.20 -14.47 -10.42
N TYR A 34 9.24 -15.10 -10.94
CA TYR A 34 9.67 -15.00 -12.34
C TYR A 34 8.91 -15.94 -13.29
N HIS A 35 7.99 -16.77 -12.79
CA HIS A 35 7.20 -17.68 -13.62
C HIS A 35 6.29 -16.94 -14.63
N ASN A 36 6.03 -15.65 -14.41
CA ASN A 36 5.19 -14.81 -15.26
C ASN A 36 5.93 -14.06 -16.36
N LEU A 37 7.27 -14.12 -16.43
CA LEU A 37 8.07 -13.30 -17.36
C LEU A 37 7.63 -13.37 -18.82
N GLU A 38 7.22 -14.56 -19.29
CA GLU A 38 6.81 -14.77 -20.68
C GLU A 38 5.39 -14.26 -20.97
N LYS A 39 4.57 -14.00 -19.94
CA LYS A 39 3.18 -13.53 -20.13
C LYS A 39 3.13 -12.10 -20.67
N ASN A 40 4.01 -11.23 -20.21
CA ASN A 40 4.06 -9.82 -20.61
C ASN A 40 5.49 -9.25 -20.55
N PRO A 41 6.39 -9.67 -21.45
CA PRO A 41 7.81 -9.31 -21.39
C PRO A 41 8.07 -7.80 -21.46
N ASP A 42 7.19 -7.04 -22.11
CA ASP A 42 7.25 -5.59 -22.24
C ASP A 42 6.26 -4.88 -21.28
N GLY A 43 5.86 -5.57 -20.21
CA GLY A 43 4.90 -5.07 -19.24
C GLY A 43 5.35 -3.76 -18.60
N LYS A 44 4.41 -2.83 -18.44
CA LYS A 44 4.64 -1.56 -17.78
C LYS A 44 5.08 -1.78 -16.32
N LYS A 45 5.97 -0.92 -15.85
CA LYS A 45 6.50 -0.95 -14.49
C LYS A 45 6.41 0.44 -13.91
N VAL A 46 5.85 0.54 -12.72
CA VAL A 46 5.76 1.78 -11.97
C VAL A 46 6.29 1.54 -10.57
N HIS A 47 7.18 2.41 -10.13
CA HIS A 47 7.71 2.39 -8.78
C HIS A 47 7.79 3.82 -8.27
N LEU A 48 6.98 4.14 -7.26
CA LEU A 48 7.00 5.44 -6.62
C LEU A 48 8.29 5.59 -5.82
N PRO A 49 8.89 6.79 -5.78
CA PRO A 49 10.16 7.02 -5.08
C PRO A 49 9.95 7.20 -3.57
N ILE A 50 9.25 6.24 -2.94
CA ILE A 50 9.12 6.22 -1.48
C ILE A 50 10.47 5.89 -0.84
N VAL A 51 10.74 6.47 0.32
CA VAL A 51 11.88 6.08 1.16
C VAL A 51 11.35 5.14 2.24
N PRO A 52 11.76 3.86 2.26
CA PRO A 52 11.30 2.92 3.29
C PRO A 52 11.71 3.37 4.68
N ILE A 53 10.75 3.35 5.61
CA ILE A 53 10.95 3.70 7.01
C ILE A 53 10.38 2.57 7.87
N VAL A 54 11.15 2.16 8.87
CA VAL A 54 10.71 1.14 9.84
C VAL A 54 9.95 1.82 10.98
N GLN A 55 8.80 1.26 11.31
CA GLN A 55 7.95 1.75 12.39
C GLN A 55 8.58 1.59 13.76
N LYS A 56 8.21 2.50 14.65
CA LYS A 56 8.25 2.29 16.09
C LYS A 56 7.06 1.44 16.54
N ASP A 57 7.05 1.10 17.83
CA ASP A 57 6.01 0.25 18.42
C ASP A 57 4.60 0.84 18.19
N ASN A 58 3.73 0.07 17.54
CA ASN A 58 2.39 0.47 17.10
C ASN A 58 2.29 1.68 16.14
N TYR A 59 3.38 2.09 15.48
CA TYR A 59 3.40 3.27 14.58
C TYR A 59 3.15 2.91 13.11
N CYS A 60 2.37 1.87 12.81
CA CYS A 60 2.12 1.43 11.44
C CYS A 60 1.49 2.51 10.58
N VAL A 61 0.48 3.22 11.11
CA VAL A 61 -0.19 4.32 10.42
C VAL A 61 0.71 5.56 10.32
N PRO A 62 1.29 6.10 11.41
CA PRO A 62 2.20 7.24 11.32
C PRO A 62 3.36 7.04 10.33
N THR A 63 3.99 5.87 10.38
CA THR A 63 5.12 5.53 9.49
C THR A 63 4.69 5.44 8.02
N SER A 64 3.52 4.85 7.77
CA SER A 64 2.97 4.78 6.42
C SER A 64 2.61 6.16 5.87
N LEU A 65 2.06 7.04 6.71
CA LEU A 65 1.77 8.42 6.33
C LEU A 65 3.05 9.22 6.08
N GLU A 66 4.10 9.07 6.88
CA GLU A 66 5.41 9.70 6.62
C GLU A 66 5.92 9.33 5.22
N MET A 67 5.90 8.03 4.88
CA MET A 67 6.32 7.56 3.55
C MET A 67 5.47 8.16 2.41
N MET A 68 4.15 8.25 2.60
CA MET A 68 3.23 8.77 1.58
C MET A 68 3.28 10.29 1.44
N LEU A 69 3.36 11.03 2.54
CA LEU A 69 3.42 12.50 2.57
C LEU A 69 4.71 13.03 1.90
N GLN A 70 5.81 12.29 2.03
CA GLN A 70 7.07 12.64 1.37
C GLN A 70 6.93 12.73 -0.15
N LEU A 71 6.06 11.92 -0.79
CA LEU A 71 5.81 11.99 -2.23
C LEU A 71 5.16 13.31 -2.65
N TRP A 72 4.49 13.99 -1.72
CA TRP A 72 3.89 15.31 -1.93
C TRP A 72 4.81 16.45 -1.50
N GLY A 73 6.03 16.15 -1.05
CA GLY A 73 7.02 17.14 -0.59
C GLY A 73 6.83 17.58 0.87
N GLU A 74 5.87 17.00 1.58
CA GLU A 74 5.65 17.24 3.01
C GLU A 74 6.66 16.43 3.83
N LYS A 75 7.40 17.10 4.71
CA LYS A 75 8.42 16.46 5.57
C LYS A 75 7.88 16.40 7.00
N ARG A 76 7.35 15.24 7.37
CA ARG A 76 6.82 14.94 8.70
C ARG A 76 7.34 13.58 9.12
N THR A 77 7.85 13.49 10.33
CA THR A 77 8.30 12.23 10.91
C THR A 77 7.14 11.45 11.51
N GLN A 78 7.28 10.13 11.64
CA GLN A 78 6.29 9.29 12.32
C GLN A 78 6.00 9.76 13.76
N ASP A 79 6.96 10.39 14.45
CA ASP A 79 6.75 10.97 15.78
C ASP A 79 5.82 12.19 15.71
N GLU A 80 6.11 13.14 14.81
CA GLU A 80 5.28 14.33 14.62
C GLU A 80 3.88 13.97 14.14
N ILE A 81 3.72 12.91 13.36
CA ILE A 81 2.40 12.44 12.91
C ILE A 81 1.67 11.76 14.08
N ALA A 82 2.36 10.90 14.84
CA ALA A 82 1.78 10.20 15.99
C ALA A 82 1.24 11.16 17.05
N GLU A 83 1.85 12.33 17.25
CA GLU A 83 1.31 13.37 18.15
C GLU A 83 -0.14 13.77 17.86
N PHE A 84 -0.61 13.61 16.61
CA PHE A 84 -1.99 13.94 16.21
C PHE A 84 -2.90 12.73 16.16
N ILE A 85 -2.40 11.57 15.74
CA ILE A 85 -3.25 10.44 15.35
C ILE A 85 -3.09 9.21 16.24
N PHE A 86 -2.21 9.23 17.23
CA PHE A 86 -1.91 8.07 18.06
C PHE A 86 -2.40 8.26 19.50
N ASP A 87 -3.17 7.29 20.01
CA ASP A 87 -3.60 7.20 21.40
C ASP A 87 -3.05 5.92 22.07
N MET A 88 -3.47 5.64 23.32
CA MET A 88 -2.99 4.47 24.08
C MET A 88 -3.24 3.11 23.39
N THR A 89 -4.16 3.05 22.42
CA THR A 89 -4.60 1.83 21.73
C THR A 89 -4.12 1.72 20.29
N GLY A 90 -3.53 2.77 19.72
CA GLY A 90 -3.07 2.81 18.34
C GLY A 90 -3.53 4.08 17.62
N SER A 91 -3.61 4.01 16.28
CA SER A 91 -4.17 5.09 15.46
C SER A 91 -5.55 4.73 14.94
N LYS A 92 -6.51 5.63 15.14
CA LYS A 92 -7.84 5.52 14.54
C LYS A 92 -7.82 6.05 13.10
N PHE A 93 -8.59 5.40 12.22
CA PHE A 93 -8.71 5.86 10.83
C PHE A 93 -9.39 7.23 10.72
N SER A 94 -10.28 7.56 11.65
CA SER A 94 -10.95 8.86 11.77
C SER A 94 -9.97 10.00 12.09
N ASP A 95 -9.09 9.81 13.07
CA ASP A 95 -8.02 10.77 13.38
C ASP A 95 -7.05 10.93 12.21
N THR A 96 -6.74 9.81 11.54
CA THR A 96 -5.88 9.78 10.34
C THR A 96 -6.44 10.66 9.23
N VAL A 97 -7.72 10.52 8.89
CA VAL A 97 -8.31 11.32 7.81
C VAL A 97 -8.54 12.78 8.20
N SER A 98 -8.85 13.05 9.48
CA SER A 98 -8.96 14.41 10.00
C SER A 98 -7.62 15.14 9.88
N TYR A 99 -6.53 14.47 10.27
CA TYR A 99 -5.17 14.99 10.10
C TYR A 99 -4.83 15.30 8.63
N LEU A 100 -5.17 14.41 7.69
CA LEU A 100 -4.98 14.66 6.26
C LEU A 100 -5.77 15.88 5.76
N GLU A 101 -7.02 16.05 6.19
CA GLU A 101 -7.86 17.19 5.82
C GLU A 101 -7.30 18.52 6.35
N GLU A 102 -6.81 18.53 7.60
CA GLU A 102 -6.13 19.66 8.24
C GLU A 102 -4.86 20.07 7.50
N LEU A 103 -4.09 19.08 7.02
CA LEU A 103 -2.91 19.31 6.17
C LEU A 103 -3.25 19.78 4.75
N GLY A 104 -4.53 19.88 4.38
CA GLY A 104 -4.93 20.36 3.06
C GLY A 104 -4.98 19.28 1.97
N TYR A 105 -5.11 18.01 2.35
CA TYR A 105 -5.29 16.90 1.43
C TYR A 105 -6.77 16.55 1.23
N GLU A 106 -7.07 15.98 0.08
CA GLU A 106 -8.32 15.30 -0.24
C GLU A 106 -8.07 13.80 -0.22
N TYR A 107 -8.86 13.03 0.56
CA TYR A 107 -8.72 11.58 0.65
C TYR A 107 -9.94 10.84 0.07
N ARG A 108 -9.76 9.56 -0.26
CA ARG A 108 -10.84 8.63 -0.60
C ARG A 108 -10.65 7.30 0.11
N TYR A 109 -11.72 6.81 0.72
CA TYR A 109 -11.88 5.38 0.99
C TYR A 109 -12.43 4.70 -0.26
N PHE A 110 -11.94 3.50 -0.56
CA PHE A 110 -12.45 2.69 -1.67
C PHE A 110 -12.11 1.21 -1.45
N LYS A 111 -12.81 0.33 -2.19
CA LYS A 111 -12.41 -1.06 -2.27
C LYS A 111 -11.38 -1.23 -3.37
N GLY A 112 -10.21 -1.69 -2.97
CA GLY A 112 -9.09 -1.89 -3.86
C GLY A 112 -9.27 -3.05 -4.83
N ASN A 113 -8.81 -2.84 -6.06
CA ASN A 113 -8.65 -3.85 -7.08
C ASN A 113 -7.46 -3.50 -7.96
N GLU A 114 -7.05 -4.43 -8.82
CA GLU A 114 -5.87 -4.27 -9.67
C GLU A 114 -5.93 -3.01 -10.56
N GLU A 115 -7.09 -2.74 -11.16
CA GLU A 115 -7.30 -1.60 -12.07
C GLU A 115 -7.16 -0.27 -11.34
N ASN A 116 -7.87 -0.10 -10.23
CA ASN A 116 -7.83 1.12 -9.42
C ASN A 116 -6.41 1.40 -8.90
N TYR A 117 -5.73 0.37 -8.42
CA TYR A 117 -4.36 0.48 -7.92
C TYR A 117 -3.38 0.89 -9.00
N LYS A 118 -3.41 0.26 -10.17
CA LYS A 118 -2.55 0.64 -11.29
C LYS A 118 -2.80 2.07 -11.75
N ARG A 119 -4.07 2.48 -11.82
CA ARG A 119 -4.44 3.85 -12.20
C ARG A 119 -3.92 4.89 -11.21
N LEU A 120 -4.03 4.65 -9.91
CA LEU A 120 -3.46 5.55 -8.89
C LEU A 120 -1.93 5.62 -9.00
N LEU A 121 -1.27 4.48 -9.10
CA LEU A 121 0.20 4.41 -9.20
C LEU A 121 0.72 5.09 -10.46
N ASP A 122 0.01 4.95 -11.59
CA ASP A 122 0.32 5.64 -12.85
C ASP A 122 0.31 7.17 -12.71
N GLU A 123 -0.50 7.69 -11.80
CA GLU A 123 -0.60 9.12 -11.48
C GLU A 123 0.35 9.55 -10.34
N GLY A 124 1.19 8.65 -9.86
CA GLY A 124 2.14 8.93 -8.77
C GLY A 124 1.50 8.88 -7.39
N ILE A 125 0.29 8.33 -7.26
CA ILE A 125 -0.50 8.37 -6.04
C ILE A 125 -0.32 7.05 -5.26
N PRO A 126 0.24 7.08 -4.03
CA PRO A 126 0.37 5.88 -3.20
C PRO A 126 -0.98 5.47 -2.60
N VAL A 127 -1.08 4.22 -2.15
CA VAL A 127 -2.29 3.70 -1.48
C VAL A 127 -1.94 3.08 -0.15
N LEU A 128 -2.65 3.49 0.91
CA LEU A 128 -2.61 2.84 2.21
C LEU A 128 -3.57 1.64 2.18
N LEU A 129 -3.02 0.45 2.36
CA LEU A 129 -3.75 -0.81 2.40
C LEU A 129 -4.00 -1.20 3.86
N SER A 130 -5.24 -1.53 4.20
CA SER A 130 -5.57 -2.11 5.50
C SER A 130 -5.51 -3.63 5.44
N ILE A 131 -4.88 -4.26 6.43
CA ILE A 131 -4.89 -5.72 6.64
C ILE A 131 -5.30 -6.04 8.08
N ASP A 132 -5.91 -7.20 8.25
CA ASP A 132 -6.20 -7.79 9.56
C ASP A 132 -5.28 -9.01 9.72
N ILE A 133 -4.35 -8.93 10.66
CA ILE A 133 -3.44 -10.02 11.02
C ILE A 133 -3.73 -10.39 12.47
N GLU A 134 -4.18 -11.63 12.70
CA GLU A 134 -4.32 -12.18 14.05
C GLU A 134 -5.17 -11.30 15.00
N HIS A 135 -6.20 -10.64 14.48
CA HIS A 135 -7.07 -9.70 15.20
C HIS A 135 -6.40 -8.35 15.56
N ALA A 136 -5.26 -8.05 14.95
CA ALA A 136 -4.63 -6.74 14.97
C ALA A 136 -4.72 -6.07 13.58
N SER A 137 -5.26 -4.86 13.57
CA SER A 137 -5.25 -4.01 12.37
C SER A 137 -3.81 -3.57 12.06
N HIS A 138 -3.34 -3.84 10.84
CA HIS A 138 -2.05 -3.35 10.34
C HIS A 138 -2.26 -2.63 9.00
N VAL A 139 -1.31 -1.78 8.63
CA VAL A 139 -1.35 -1.06 7.36
C VAL A 139 -0.05 -1.21 6.58
N GLN A 140 -0.16 -1.13 5.26
CA GLN A 140 0.97 -1.20 4.34
C GLN A 140 0.80 -0.15 3.24
N VAL A 141 1.89 0.28 2.61
CA VAL A 141 1.84 1.25 1.51
C VAL A 141 2.06 0.55 0.17
N LEU A 142 1.06 0.55 -0.68
CA LEU A 142 1.22 0.20 -2.09
C LEU A 142 1.99 1.30 -2.82
N SER A 143 3.14 0.94 -3.39
CA SER A 143 4.09 1.91 -3.97
C SER A 143 4.53 1.57 -5.38
N GLY A 144 4.03 0.50 -5.98
CA GLY A 144 4.35 0.18 -7.35
C GLY A 144 3.75 -1.11 -7.86
N TYR A 145 3.96 -1.36 -9.14
CA TYR A 145 3.60 -2.60 -9.80
C TYR A 145 4.59 -2.93 -10.93
N ASP A 146 4.60 -4.20 -11.31
CA ASP A 146 5.38 -4.72 -12.42
C ASP A 146 4.53 -5.70 -13.22
N ASP A 147 4.07 -5.26 -14.40
CA ASP A 147 3.24 -6.10 -15.26
C ASP A 147 4.02 -7.24 -15.93
N THR A 148 5.35 -7.16 -15.98
CA THR A 148 6.17 -8.29 -16.46
C THR A 148 6.12 -9.44 -15.47
N LEU A 149 6.18 -9.14 -14.17
CA LEU A 149 6.09 -10.14 -13.10
C LEU A 149 4.65 -10.43 -12.67
N GLN A 150 3.70 -9.56 -13.01
CA GLN A 150 2.31 -9.56 -12.55
C GLN A 150 2.21 -9.39 -11.02
N VAL A 151 2.94 -8.41 -10.47
CA VAL A 151 3.04 -8.18 -9.03
C VAL A 151 2.90 -6.71 -8.66
N PHE A 152 2.43 -6.47 -7.43
CA PHE A 152 2.49 -5.21 -6.72
C PHE A 152 3.69 -5.17 -5.77
N TYR A 153 4.27 -3.98 -5.61
CA TYR A 153 5.25 -3.66 -4.59
C TYR A 153 4.54 -2.98 -3.42
N VAL A 154 4.59 -3.61 -2.26
CA VAL A 154 3.92 -3.16 -1.05
C VAL A 154 4.96 -2.95 0.04
N GLN A 155 5.16 -1.72 0.48
CA GLN A 155 6.02 -1.40 1.61
C GLN A 155 5.30 -1.69 2.92
N ASP A 156 5.78 -2.67 3.66
CA ASP A 156 5.33 -2.93 5.03
C ASP A 156 6.19 -2.11 5.98
N PRO A 157 5.62 -1.30 6.88
CA PRO A 157 6.39 -0.47 7.79
C PRO A 157 7.18 -1.29 8.83
N ASN A 158 7.02 -2.62 8.92
CA ASN A 158 7.91 -3.49 9.72
C ASN A 158 9.27 -3.77 9.07
N PHE A 159 9.40 -3.58 7.75
CA PHE A 159 10.55 -4.03 6.98
C PHE A 159 11.09 -2.92 6.07
N ILE A 160 12.37 -2.99 5.71
CA ILE A 160 12.94 -2.08 4.70
C ILE A 160 12.59 -2.58 3.30
N GLU A 161 12.66 -3.89 3.08
CA GLU A 161 12.34 -4.50 1.79
C GLU A 161 10.83 -4.51 1.52
N PRO A 162 10.39 -4.18 0.30
CA PRO A 162 8.98 -4.27 -0.06
C PRO A 162 8.54 -5.73 -0.15
N VAL A 163 7.33 -5.98 0.32
CA VAL A 163 6.61 -7.23 0.11
C VAL A 163 6.07 -7.27 -1.32
N ILE A 164 6.33 -8.38 -2.01
CA ILE A 164 5.85 -8.60 -3.38
C ILE A 164 4.51 -9.36 -3.31
N VAL A 165 3.48 -8.82 -3.96
CA VAL A 165 2.14 -9.41 -3.98
C VAL A 165 1.71 -9.67 -5.41
N GLU A 166 1.55 -10.94 -5.80
CA GLU A 166 1.00 -11.29 -7.12
C GLU A 166 -0.43 -10.76 -7.27
N TYR A 167 -0.77 -10.27 -8.46
CA TYR A 167 -2.11 -9.77 -8.77
C TYR A 167 -3.21 -10.79 -8.44
N SER A 168 -2.96 -12.06 -8.74
CA SER A 168 -3.85 -13.19 -8.47
C SER A 168 -4.13 -13.43 -6.97
N LYS A 169 -3.21 -13.01 -6.09
CA LYS A 169 -3.28 -13.21 -4.63
C LYS A 169 -3.79 -11.99 -3.87
N LEU A 170 -4.03 -10.88 -4.57
CA LEU A 170 -4.46 -9.62 -3.96
C LEU A 170 -5.75 -9.81 -3.13
N GLN A 171 -6.78 -10.38 -3.75
CA GLN A 171 -8.08 -10.57 -3.10
C GLN A 171 -8.02 -11.54 -1.93
N GLU A 172 -7.14 -12.53 -1.96
CA GLU A 172 -6.93 -13.45 -0.85
C GLU A 172 -6.26 -12.72 0.32
N LYS A 173 -5.18 -11.98 0.04
CA LYS A 173 -4.37 -11.31 1.04
C LYS A 173 -5.12 -10.21 1.80
N TYR A 174 -5.98 -9.46 1.12
CA TYR A 174 -6.72 -8.32 1.71
C TYR A 174 -8.22 -8.63 1.95
N ARG A 175 -8.62 -9.92 1.93
CA ARG A 175 -10.03 -10.32 2.07
C ARG A 175 -10.65 -9.88 3.39
N TYR A 176 -9.91 -10.02 4.50
CA TYR A 176 -10.45 -9.81 5.85
C TYR A 176 -10.81 -8.36 6.15
N THR A 177 -10.19 -7.41 5.45
CA THR A 177 -10.52 -5.98 5.52
C THR A 177 -11.47 -5.53 4.42
N GLY A 178 -12.04 -6.47 3.65
CA GLY A 178 -12.89 -6.15 2.50
C GLY A 178 -12.14 -5.41 1.37
N CYS A 179 -10.81 -5.57 1.31
CA CYS A 179 -9.91 -4.79 0.45
C CYS A 179 -10.03 -3.28 0.68
N LEU A 180 -10.29 -2.85 1.92
CA LEU A 180 -10.32 -1.44 2.28
C LEU A 180 -8.96 -0.79 2.01
N ALA A 181 -9.01 0.30 1.26
CA ALA A 181 -7.87 1.13 0.94
C ALA A 181 -8.18 2.61 1.15
N ILE A 182 -7.14 3.38 1.47
CA ILE A 182 -7.19 4.84 1.59
C ILE A 182 -6.14 5.41 0.65
N THR A 183 -6.49 6.46 -0.07
CA THR A 183 -5.51 7.27 -0.81
C THR A 183 -5.81 8.74 -0.60
N PHE A 184 -4.82 9.60 -0.85
CA PHE A 184 -4.98 11.04 -0.72
C PHE A 184 -4.05 11.80 -1.67
N VAL A 185 -4.50 12.98 -2.06
CA VAL A 185 -3.79 13.93 -2.93
C VAL A 185 -3.94 15.35 -2.38
N PRO A 186 -3.02 16.28 -2.69
CA PRO A 186 -3.22 17.70 -2.41
C PRO A 186 -4.58 18.17 -2.94
N LYS A 187 -5.30 19.04 -2.22
CA LYS A 187 -6.68 19.46 -2.58
C LYS A 187 -6.82 19.95 -4.02
N GLU A 188 -5.81 20.60 -4.57
CA GLU A 188 -5.77 21.07 -5.97
C GLU A 188 -5.77 19.92 -7.01
N LYS A 189 -5.43 18.70 -6.59
CA LYS A 189 -5.36 17.48 -7.41
C LYS A 189 -6.57 16.56 -7.22
N LYS A 190 -7.60 16.96 -6.45
CA LYS A 190 -8.76 16.11 -6.12
C LYS A 190 -9.41 15.40 -7.32
N GLU A 191 -9.38 16.01 -8.51
CA GLU A 191 -9.96 15.45 -9.74
C GLU A 191 -9.28 14.12 -10.16
N GLN A 192 -8.03 13.90 -9.74
CA GLN A 192 -7.33 12.63 -9.95
C GLN A 192 -8.02 11.46 -9.24
N LEU A 193 -8.81 11.74 -8.19
CA LEU A 193 -9.55 10.73 -7.44
C LEU A 193 -11.00 10.54 -7.92
N ALA A 194 -11.46 11.31 -8.92
CA ALA A 194 -12.87 11.33 -9.33
C ALA A 194 -13.37 10.01 -9.95
N PHE A 195 -12.46 9.12 -10.36
CA PHE A 195 -12.82 7.81 -10.88
C PHE A 195 -13.09 6.76 -9.79
N LEU A 196 -12.69 7.03 -8.55
CA LEU A 196 -12.98 6.16 -7.41
C LEU A 196 -14.46 6.31 -7.04
N ASN A 197 -15.05 5.23 -6.54
CA ASN A 197 -16.47 5.19 -6.24
C ASN A 197 -16.80 6.10 -5.03
N GLU A 198 -17.60 7.14 -5.29
CA GLU A 198 -18.01 8.11 -4.27
C GLU A 198 -18.97 7.49 -3.23
N GLU A 199 -19.83 6.55 -3.62
CA GLU A 199 -20.72 5.84 -2.70
C GLU A 199 -19.93 4.97 -1.72
N GLU A 200 -18.85 4.31 -2.17
CA GLU A 200 -17.95 3.56 -1.28
C GLU A 200 -17.27 4.49 -0.29
N ASN A 201 -16.80 5.64 -0.76
CA ASN A 201 -16.18 6.64 0.11
C ASN A 201 -17.15 7.12 1.20
N HIS A 202 -18.39 7.46 0.83
CA HIS A 202 -19.42 7.85 1.79
C HIS A 202 -19.77 6.72 2.77
N TYR A 203 -19.91 5.50 2.27
CA TYR A 203 -20.20 4.33 3.10
C TYR A 203 -19.15 4.15 4.20
N PHE A 204 -17.86 4.13 3.85
CA PHE A 204 -16.81 3.97 4.85
C PHE A 204 -16.70 5.16 5.81
N LYS A 205 -16.89 6.39 5.33
CA LYS A 205 -16.97 7.57 6.21
C LYS A 205 -18.08 7.42 7.26
N SER A 206 -19.26 6.95 6.86
CA SER A 206 -20.38 6.71 7.79
C SER A 206 -20.08 5.59 8.77
N ILE A 207 -19.48 4.49 8.32
CA ILE A 207 -19.12 3.37 9.21
C ILE A 207 -18.11 3.81 10.27
N PHE A 208 -17.02 4.47 9.88
CA PHE A 208 -16.00 4.90 10.84
C PHE A 208 -16.52 5.93 11.84
N SER A 209 -17.29 6.93 11.37
CA SER A 209 -17.93 7.89 12.27
C SER A 209 -18.87 7.23 13.28
N LEU A 210 -19.61 6.19 12.89
CA LEU A 210 -20.48 5.44 13.82
C LEU A 210 -19.67 4.64 14.84
N THR A 211 -18.57 4.01 14.42
CA THR A 211 -17.69 3.25 15.32
C THR A 211 -17.05 4.17 16.37
N ASP A 212 -16.56 5.33 15.97
CA ASP A 212 -15.97 6.30 16.91
C ASP A 212 -16.96 6.71 18.01
N HIS A 213 -18.21 7.00 17.64
CA HIS A 213 -19.26 7.36 18.61
C HIS A 213 -19.58 6.22 19.59
N LEU A 214 -19.54 4.96 19.14
CA LEU A 214 -19.78 3.81 20.02
C LEU A 214 -18.66 3.62 21.05
N ASP A 215 -17.41 3.86 20.66
CA ASP A 215 -16.25 3.76 21.55
C ASP A 215 -16.21 4.90 22.58
N GLU A 216 -16.66 6.10 22.22
CA GLU A 216 -16.82 7.23 23.16
C GLU A 216 -17.90 6.95 24.22
N HIS A 217 -19.01 6.32 23.81
CA HIS A 217 -20.09 5.94 24.73
C HIS A 217 -19.72 4.79 25.67
N ASN A 218 -18.86 3.86 25.25
CA ASN A 218 -18.37 2.76 26.09
C ASN A 218 -17.24 3.17 27.05
N ASN A 219 -16.55 4.28 26.77
CA ASN A 219 -15.50 4.83 27.62
C ASN A 219 -15.98 5.99 28.53
N SER A 220 -17.29 6.26 28.56
CA SER A 220 -17.88 7.22 29.50
C SER A 220 -18.17 6.54 30.85
N PRO A 221 -17.66 7.06 31.98
CA PRO A 221 -17.84 6.48 33.32
C PRO A 221 -19.27 6.54 33.87
#